data_AF-A0A9E4RPB8-F1
#
_entry.id   AF-A0A9E4RPB8-F1
#
_cell.length_a   1.000
_cell.length_b   1.000
_cell.length_c   1.000
_cell.angle_alpha   90.00
_cell.angle_beta   90.00
_cell.angle_gamma   90.00
#
_symmetry.space_group_name_H-M   'P 1'
#
loop_
_entity.id
_entity.type
_entity.pdbx_description
1 polymer ?
#
loop_
_entity_poly.entity_id
_entity_poly.type
_entity_poly.pdbx_seq_one_letter_code
_entity_poly.pdbx_strand_id
1 'polypeptide(L)' 'MGPTQENLKEAFKAGFQSIDDGDGFYPGFDAYLKTSGYVKREDIPCTCLDGGTHGHLPECRWVKVCQS' A
#
# COMPACT_ATOMS: atom_id res chain seq x y z
N MET A 1 -12.03 -6.24 3.01
CA MET A 1 -12.03 -5.71 1.63
C MET A 1 -10.67 -5.07 1.40
N GLY A 2 -9.90 -5.52 0.41
CA GLY A 2 -8.59 -4.94 0.08
C GLY A 2 -8.71 -3.69 -0.80
N PRO A 3 -7.60 -2.97 -1.06
CA PRO A 3 -7.57 -1.89 -2.04
C PRO A 3 -8.02 -2.38 -3.41
N THR A 4 -8.76 -1.53 -4.13
CA THR A 4 -9.05 -1.79 -5.54
C THR A 4 -7.80 -1.54 -6.39
N GLN A 5 -7.81 -2.02 -7.64
CA GLN A 5 -6.74 -1.72 -8.59
C GLN A 5 -6.53 -0.22 -8.79
N GLU A 6 -7.60 0.59 -8.75
CA GLU A 6 -7.51 2.04 -8.85
C GLU A 6 -6.85 2.66 -7.61
N ASN A 7 -7.20 2.20 -6.41
CA ASN A 7 -6.51 2.66 -5.20
C ASN A 7 -5.02 2.30 -5.22
N LEU A 8 -4.67 1.15 -5.77
CA LEU A 8 -3.27 0.77 -5.93
C LEU A 8 -2.55 1.70 -6.92
N LYS A 9 -3.11 1.95 -8.11
CA LYS A 9 -2.52 2.87 -9.10
C LYS A 9 -2.24 4.25 -8.50
N GLU A 10 -3.18 4.80 -7.76
CA GLU A 10 -3.00 6.10 -7.11
C GLU A 10 -1.99 6.04 -5.95
N ALA A 11 -1.94 4.95 -5.19
CA ALA A 11 -0.91 4.73 -4.18
C ALA A 11 0.50 4.62 -4.78
N PHE A 12 0.66 3.97 -5.93
CA PHE A 12 1.92 3.93 -6.69
C PHE A 12 2.35 5.32 -7.12
N LYS A 13 1.42 6.09 -7.68
CA LYS A 13 1.66 7.48 -8.06
C LYS A 13 2.12 8.31 -6.86
N ALA A 14 1.44 8.21 -5.73
CA ALA A 14 1.83 8.90 -4.49
C ALA A 14 3.22 8.47 -3.99
N GLY A 15 3.57 7.18 -4.14
CA GLY A 15 4.90 6.68 -3.82
C GLY A 15 6.00 7.28 -4.70
N PHE A 16 5.78 7.39 -6.01
CA PHE A 16 6.74 8.05 -6.91
C PHE A 16 6.85 9.54 -6.63
N GLN A 17 5.74 10.23 -6.38
CA GLN A 17 5.76 11.65 -5.99
C GLN A 17 6.58 11.87 -4.71
N SER A 18 6.45 10.96 -3.73
CA SER A 18 7.24 11.03 -2.50
C SER A 18 8.75 10.86 -2.75
N ILE A 19 9.16 10.08 -3.76
CA ILE A 19 10.56 10.02 -4.19
C ILE A 19 11.00 11.37 -4.79
N ASP A 20 10.17 11.96 -5.65
CA ASP A 20 10.43 13.27 -6.26
C ASP A 20 10.55 14.37 -5.20
N ASP A 21 9.81 14.26 -4.09
CA ASP A 21 9.85 15.16 -2.93
C ASP A 21 11.06 14.92 -2.00
N GLY A 22 11.90 13.92 -2.30
CA GLY A 22 13.12 13.61 -1.55
C GLY A 22 12.95 12.60 -0.41
N ASP A 23 11.77 12.01 -0.26
CA ASP A 23 11.51 10.88 0.63
C ASP A 23 11.73 9.54 -0.11
N GLY A 24 11.17 8.45 0.40
CA GLY A 24 11.14 7.13 -0.25
C GLY A 24 9.77 6.78 -0.82
N PHE A 25 9.71 5.73 -1.64
CA PHE A 25 8.46 5.24 -2.23
C PHE A 25 7.40 4.86 -1.17
N TYR A 26 7.79 4.07 -0.17
CA TYR A 26 6.86 3.53 0.83
C TYR A 26 6.21 4.58 1.74
N PRO A 27 6.89 5.64 2.21
CA PRO A 27 6.25 6.77 2.88
C PRO A 27 5.02 7.33 2.13
N GLY A 28 5.16 7.70 0.85
CA GLY A 28 4.04 8.22 0.06
C GLY A 28 2.97 7.18 -0.23
N PHE A 29 3.38 5.97 -0.58
CA PHE A 29 2.47 4.87 -0.86
C PHE A 29 1.60 4.53 0.38
N ASP A 30 2.24 4.33 1.53
CA ASP A 30 1.55 3.97 2.78
C ASP A 30 0.66 5.12 3.26
N ALA A 31 1.10 6.37 3.11
CA ALA A 31 0.31 7.55 3.46
C ALA A 31 -1.00 7.60 2.67
N TYR A 32 -0.96 7.41 1.34
CA TYR A 32 -2.16 7.44 0.50
C TYR A 32 -3.18 6.38 0.90
N LEU A 33 -2.74 5.15 1.18
CA LEU A 33 -3.66 4.09 1.60
C LEU A 33 -4.24 4.35 3.00
N LYS A 34 -3.44 4.86 3.94
CA LYS A 34 -3.92 5.26 5.27
C LYS A 34 -4.98 6.37 5.18
N THR A 35 -4.74 7.43 4.41
CA THR A 35 -5.73 8.50 4.20
C THR A 35 -6.97 8.01 3.47
N SER A 36 -6.81 6.99 2.62
CA SER A 36 -7.92 6.31 1.97
C SER A 36 -8.65 5.32 2.89
N GLY A 37 -8.34 5.27 4.19
CA GLY A 37 -9.03 4.43 5.17
C GLY A 37 -8.62 2.95 5.14
N TYR A 38 -7.44 2.64 4.62
CA TYR A 38 -6.84 1.32 4.70
C TYR A 38 -5.84 1.25 5.85
N VAL A 39 -5.74 0.07 6.47
CA VAL A 39 -4.73 -0.23 7.47
C VAL A 39 -3.87 -1.37 6.96
N LYS A 40 -2.56 -1.23 7.18
CA LYS A 40 -1.57 -2.26 6.91
C LYS A 40 -1.58 -3.26 8.06
N ARG A 41 -1.87 -4.52 7.76
CA ARG A 41 -1.84 -5.64 8.70
C ARG A 41 -0.45 -6.27 8.64
N GLU A 42 0.41 -5.89 9.57
CA GLU A 42 1.77 -6.44 9.67
C GLU A 42 1.77 -7.84 10.30
N ASP A 43 0.68 -8.20 10.96
CA ASP A 43 0.45 -9.51 11.58
C ASP A 43 0.12 -10.63 10.59
N ILE A 44 -0.13 -10.30 9.30
CA ILE A 44 -0.43 -11.31 8.29
C ILE A 44 0.76 -11.57 7.35
N PRO A 45 1.06 -12.84 7.06
CA PRO A 45 2.10 -13.18 6.10
C PRO A 45 1.73 -12.64 4.70
N CYS A 46 2.76 -12.34 3.91
CA CYS A 46 2.52 -12.01 2.51
C CYS A 46 1.97 -13.26 1.81
N THR A 47 0.87 -13.11 1.07
CA THR A 47 0.24 -14.23 0.35
C THR A 47 0.80 -14.42 -1.06
N CYS A 48 1.84 -13.68 -1.44
CA CYS A 48 2.41 -13.73 -2.77
C CYS A 48 3.35 -14.93 -2.95
N LEU A 49 3.36 -15.50 -4.16
CA LEU A 49 4.07 -16.74 -4.48
C LEU A 49 5.58 -16.64 -4.25
N ASP A 50 6.18 -15.47 -4.48
CA ASP A 50 7.62 -15.18 -4.28
C ASP A 50 7.94 -14.71 -2.85
N GLY A 51 6.98 -14.77 -1.92
CA GLY A 51 7.18 -14.45 -0.51
C GLY A 51 7.56 -13.00 -0.21
N GLY A 52 7.46 -12.08 -1.17
CA GLY A 52 7.86 -10.69 -0.96
C GLY A 52 9.07 -10.22 -1.78
N THR A 53 9.72 -11.11 -2.54
CA THR A 53 11.06 -10.92 -3.11
C THR A 53 11.09 -9.94 -4.29
N HIS A 54 10.03 -9.83 -5.10
CA HIS A 54 10.00 -8.95 -6.29
C HIS A 54 9.44 -7.54 -6.01
N GLY A 55 9.85 -6.89 -4.91
CA GLY A 55 9.62 -5.45 -4.69
C GLY A 55 8.14 -5.05 -4.59
N HIS A 56 7.37 -5.76 -3.76
CA HIS A 56 5.90 -5.83 -3.81
C HIS A 56 5.12 -4.52 -4.00
N LEU A 57 4.11 -4.64 -4.86
CA LEU A 57 2.71 -4.22 -4.66
C LEU A 57 2.26 -4.62 -3.25
N PRO A 58 2.21 -3.70 -2.27
CA PRO A 58 1.95 -4.07 -0.88
C PRO A 58 0.47 -4.42 -0.58
N GLU A 59 -0.37 -4.58 -1.62
CA GLU A 59 -1.82 -4.76 -1.55
C GLU A 59 -2.30 -5.86 -0.60
N CYS A 60 -1.56 -6.97 -0.53
CA CYS A 60 -1.96 -8.17 0.23
C CYS A 60 -2.05 -7.94 1.73
N ARG A 61 -1.44 -6.87 2.25
CA ARG A 61 -1.49 -6.50 3.66
C ARG A 61 -2.45 -5.36 3.97
N TRP A 62 -3.07 -4.74 2.98
CA TRP A 62 -3.95 -3.59 3.21
C TRP A 62 -5.41 -4.03 3.29
N VAL A 63 -6.09 -3.58 4.34
CA VAL A 63 -7.52 -3.84 4.54
C VAL A 63 -8.26 -2.54 4.79
N LYS A 64 -9.41 -2.36 4.13
CA LYS A 64 -10.31 -1.23 4.38
C LYS A 64 -10.88 -1.37 5.79
N VAL A 65 -10.76 -0.32 6.59
CA VAL A 65 -11.43 -0.27 7.90
C VAL A 65 -12.91 0.05 7.65
N CYS A 66 -13.82 -0.79 8.14
CA CYS A 66 -15.23 -0.41 8.21
C CYS A 66 -15.35 0.71 9.23
N GLN A 67 -15.57 1.94 8.76
CA GLN A 67 -15.96 3.04 9.65
C GLN A 67 -17.37 2.73 10.13
N SER A 68 -17.53 2.58 11.46
CA SER A 68 -18.83 2.40 12.12
C SER A 68 -19.62 3.69 12.15
#